data_AF-A0A132HTT5-F1
#
_entry.id   AF-A0A132HTT5-F1
#
_cell.length_a   1.000
_cell.length_b   1.000
_cell.length_c   1.000
_cell.angle_alpha   90.00
_cell.angle_beta   90.00
_cell.angle_gamma   90.00
#
_symmetry.space_group_name_H-M   'P 1'
#
loop_
_entity.id
_entity.type
_entity.pdbx_description
1 polymer ?
#
loop_
_entity_poly.entity_id
_entity_poly.type
_entity_poly.pdbx_seq_one_letter_code
_entity_poly.pdbx_strand_id
1 'polypeptide(L)'
;MIFSYLCTEKNNGIHCYDTLEKNNMGDGSSRVAGVRVQRQGCADATASQAFKLRLPHLLTTLRIDCRTSYKPHCLITTDMDEENIRILHRYLPETAITPFLDYWRRNHLALHISRERRSKLGDYRLPTREHPQHAISVNGNLNRCFFLWVLLHEMAHLDTFVQYGHGVKPHGEEWQCAYARLMKEYAACFPGELQALIVRCGSSVPLRRSLMRQVEARLSACGPAGDSCATLDSQPAGTMFRLRGNPGRRFRSVERRRTRWKCVDMDSGRMYLISGTAQIEPAEA
;
A
#
# COMPACT_ATOMS: atom_id res chain seq x y z
N MET A 1 -10.87 15.04 1.89
CA MET A 1 -9.54 15.64 2.12
C MET A 1 -8.51 14.68 1.56
N ILE A 2 -7.76 15.13 0.55
CA ILE A 2 -6.69 14.35 -0.08
C ILE A 2 -5.42 14.70 0.71
N PHE A 3 -4.87 13.74 1.46
CA PHE A 3 -3.66 13.96 2.25
C PHE A 3 -2.46 14.08 1.30
N SER A 4 -1.88 15.27 1.25
CA SER A 4 -0.59 15.50 0.60
C SER A 4 0.50 15.22 1.62
N TYR A 5 1.19 14.08 1.52
CA TYR A 5 2.39 13.83 2.33
C TYR A 5 3.54 14.65 1.75
N LEU A 6 3.68 15.88 2.22
CA LEU A 6 4.88 16.69 2.05
C LEU A 6 5.76 16.43 3.27
N CYS A 7 6.96 15.90 3.07
CA CYS A 7 7.98 15.85 4.11
C CYS A 7 9.04 16.89 3.76
N THR A 8 9.22 17.89 4.62
CA THR A 8 10.33 18.85 4.55
C THR A 8 11.45 18.42 5.49
N GLU A 9 12.70 18.60 5.05
CA GLU A 9 13.91 18.22 5.77
C GLU A 9 14.13 19.08 7.01
N LYS A 10 14.23 18.47 8.22
CA LYS A 10 15.09 18.97 9.31
C LYS A 10 15.67 17.82 10.15
N ASN A 11 17.00 17.72 10.10
CA ASN A 11 17.98 17.08 11.00
C ASN A 11 17.64 15.74 11.70
N ASN A 12 18.41 14.72 11.32
CA ASN A 12 18.73 13.48 12.04
C ASN A 12 17.61 12.57 12.58
N GLY A 13 16.39 12.74 12.07
CA GLY A 13 15.34 11.72 12.14
C GLY A 13 14.36 11.91 10.99
N ILE A 14 13.95 10.83 10.31
CA ILE A 14 12.84 10.89 9.36
C ILE A 14 11.56 11.03 10.18
N HIS A 15 11.15 12.26 10.44
CA HIS A 15 9.89 12.57 11.12
C HIS A 15 8.96 13.33 10.17
N CYS A 16 7.81 12.74 9.86
CA CYS A 16 6.74 13.41 9.11
C CYS A 16 5.97 14.35 10.06
N TYR A 17 6.11 15.67 9.88
CA TYR A 17 5.34 16.71 10.57
C TYR A 17 4.64 17.63 9.56
N ASP A 18 3.49 18.16 9.94
CA ASP A 18 2.78 19.24 9.25
C ASP A 18 3.46 20.59 9.53
N THR A 19 3.63 21.45 8.51
CA THR A 19 3.81 22.89 8.72
C THR A 19 2.93 23.71 7.80
N LEU A 20 2.07 24.52 8.40
CA LEU A 20 1.34 25.64 7.79
C LEU A 20 2.32 26.72 7.34
N GLU A 21 2.13 27.20 6.12
CA GLU A 21 2.95 28.23 5.47
C GLU A 21 2.99 29.55 6.27
N LYS A 22 4.20 30.11 6.45
CA LYS A 22 4.41 31.55 6.60
C LYS A 22 5.53 31.99 5.67
N ASN A 23 5.22 32.97 4.83
CA ASN A 23 6.12 33.68 3.94
C ASN A 23 7.28 34.32 4.73
N ASN A 24 8.51 34.19 4.22
CA ASN A 24 9.46 35.31 4.13
C ASN A 24 10.67 34.99 3.25
N MET A 25 11.05 36.00 2.46
CA MET A 25 12.22 36.06 1.57
C MET A 25 13.53 36.11 2.36
N GLY A 26 14.62 35.61 1.77
CA GLY A 26 15.98 35.81 2.28
C GLY A 26 17.03 35.05 1.47
N ASP A 27 17.82 35.81 0.71
CA ASP A 27 19.00 35.44 -0.09
C ASP A 27 20.17 34.87 0.75
N GLY A 28 21.07 34.10 0.12
CA GLY A 28 22.30 33.65 0.76
C GLY A 28 23.03 32.49 0.06
N SER A 29 23.87 32.82 -0.92
CA SER A 29 24.83 31.92 -1.58
C SER A 29 25.87 31.31 -0.63
N SER A 30 26.22 30.03 -0.80
CA SER A 30 27.61 29.55 -0.67
C SER A 30 27.84 28.20 -1.35
N ARG A 31 28.96 28.11 -2.08
CA ARG A 31 29.44 26.95 -2.84
C ARG A 31 30.24 26.02 -1.92
N VAL A 32 30.07 24.69 -2.05
CA VAL A 32 31.05 23.70 -1.60
C VAL A 32 31.25 22.63 -2.68
N ALA A 33 32.51 22.27 -2.85
CA ALA A 33 33.10 21.50 -3.94
C ALA A 33 32.49 20.10 -4.14
N GLY A 34 32.39 19.70 -5.41
CA GLY A 34 31.79 18.45 -5.84
C GLY A 34 32.71 17.25 -5.65
N VAL A 35 32.18 16.22 -4.98
CA VAL A 35 32.62 14.84 -5.15
C VAL A 35 31.69 14.20 -6.16
N ARG A 36 32.22 13.84 -7.33
CA ARG A 36 31.48 13.21 -8.42
C ARG A 36 31.28 11.74 -8.10
N VAL A 37 30.21 11.40 -7.38
CA VAL A 37 29.74 10.01 -7.28
C VAL A 37 29.18 9.61 -8.64
N GLN A 38 29.79 8.62 -9.29
CA GLN A 38 29.27 8.04 -10.54
C GLN A 38 27.88 7.45 -10.27
N ARG A 39 26.87 7.92 -11.01
CA ARG A 39 25.50 7.41 -10.96
C ARG A 39 25.45 6.08 -11.71
N GLN A 40 25.31 4.98 -10.98
CA GLN A 40 24.97 3.69 -11.58
C GLN A 40 23.47 3.74 -11.92
N GLY A 41 23.13 3.61 -13.21
CA GLY A 41 21.74 3.53 -13.65
C GLY A 41 21.01 2.32 -13.07
N CYS A 42 19.68 2.41 -13.03
CA CYS A 42 18.74 1.40 -12.56
C CYS A 42 18.94 0.07 -13.36
N ALA A 43 19.83 -0.80 -12.89
CA ALA A 43 20.07 -2.14 -13.43
C ALA A 43 20.10 -3.15 -12.29
N ASP A 44 19.51 -4.32 -12.57
CA ASP A 44 19.06 -5.32 -11.62
C ASP A 44 20.12 -5.76 -10.59
N ALA A 45 19.82 -5.54 -9.30
CA ALA A 45 20.58 -6.08 -8.19
C ALA A 45 19.85 -7.32 -7.64
N THR A 46 20.19 -8.50 -8.14
CA THR A 46 19.84 -9.77 -7.50
C THR A 46 20.90 -10.10 -6.45
N ALA A 47 20.55 -9.99 -5.16
CA ALA A 47 21.34 -10.53 -4.07
C ALA A 47 20.59 -11.72 -3.45
N SER A 48 21.04 -12.93 -3.80
CA SER A 48 20.66 -14.18 -3.14
C SER A 48 21.86 -14.69 -2.36
N GLN A 49 21.76 -14.68 -1.03
CA GLN A 49 22.62 -15.49 -0.17
C GLN A 49 21.71 -16.27 0.79
N ALA A 50 21.63 -17.58 0.54
CA ALA A 50 20.83 -18.52 1.31
C ALA A 50 21.56 -18.89 2.61
N PHE A 51 20.90 -18.68 3.75
CA PHE A 51 21.32 -19.25 5.03
C PHE A 51 20.35 -20.38 5.40
N LYS A 52 20.87 -21.62 5.45
CA LYS A 52 20.11 -22.81 5.87
C LYS A 52 20.14 -22.91 7.39
N LEU A 53 18.98 -22.79 8.03
CA LEU A 53 18.77 -23.29 9.40
C LEU A 53 17.56 -24.22 9.41
N ARG A 54 17.79 -25.46 9.87
CA ARG A 54 16.77 -26.49 10.08
C ARG A 54 16.04 -26.24 11.39
N LEU A 55 14.73 -26.43 11.41
CA LEU A 55 13.95 -26.64 12.64
C LEU A 55 13.06 -27.89 12.47
N PRO A 56 12.91 -28.73 13.51
CA PRO A 56 12.13 -29.96 13.46
C PRO A 56 10.64 -29.74 13.79
N HIS A 57 9.83 -30.68 13.31
CA HIS A 57 8.40 -30.83 13.49
C HIS A 57 7.93 -30.78 14.96
N LEU A 58 6.75 -30.20 15.19
CA LEU A 58 5.73 -30.77 16.07
C LEU A 58 4.35 -30.17 15.75
N LEU A 59 3.50 -31.01 15.17
CA LEU A 59 2.07 -30.79 15.00
C LEU A 59 1.40 -30.85 16.38
N THR A 60 0.65 -29.82 16.76
CA THR A 60 -0.40 -29.99 17.77
C THR A 60 -1.60 -29.12 17.42
N THR A 61 -2.72 -29.79 17.20
CA THR A 61 -4.04 -29.26 16.88
C THR A 61 -4.61 -28.49 18.07
N LEU A 62 -4.99 -27.22 17.88
CA LEU A 62 -5.86 -26.49 18.81
C LEU A 62 -6.89 -25.67 18.01
N ARG A 63 -8.12 -26.20 18.00
CA ARG A 63 -9.35 -25.48 17.66
C ARG A 63 -9.62 -24.43 18.74
N ILE A 64 -9.64 -23.13 18.43
CA ILE A 64 -10.26 -22.13 19.32
C ILE A 64 -10.93 -20.98 18.52
N ASP A 65 -12.05 -20.55 19.09
CA ASP A 65 -13.13 -19.67 18.67
C ASP A 65 -12.82 -18.32 18.01
N CYS A 66 -13.62 -18.04 16.98
CA CYS A 66 -13.67 -16.79 16.22
C CYS A 66 -14.54 -15.74 16.94
N ARG A 67 -14.14 -15.29 18.14
CA ARG A 67 -14.81 -14.17 18.84
C ARG A 67 -13.84 -13.38 19.71
N THR A 68 -13.08 -12.45 19.13
CA THR A 68 -12.60 -11.31 19.93
C THR A 68 -12.29 -10.06 19.12
N SER A 69 -12.75 -8.95 19.68
CA SER A 69 -12.70 -7.57 19.23
C SER A 69 -11.31 -7.06 18.83
N TYR A 70 -11.29 -6.25 17.78
CA TYR A 70 -10.16 -5.53 17.19
C TYR A 70 -9.25 -4.86 18.25
N LYS A 71 -8.02 -5.37 18.43
CA LYS A 71 -6.96 -4.71 19.22
C LYS A 71 -5.92 -4.13 18.24
N PRO A 72 -5.92 -2.81 17.96
CA PRO A 72 -5.06 -2.17 16.95
C PRO A 72 -3.59 -2.00 17.39
N HIS A 73 -3.11 -2.85 18.28
CA HIS A 73 -1.71 -2.93 18.68
C HIS A 73 -1.27 -4.38 18.54
N CYS A 74 -0.87 -4.73 17.33
CA CYS A 74 -0.15 -5.96 17.12
C CYS A 74 1.28 -5.62 16.74
N LEU A 75 2.20 -5.90 17.65
CA LEU A 75 3.58 -6.08 17.29
C LEU A 75 3.66 -7.44 16.61
N ILE A 76 3.92 -7.44 15.31
CA ILE A 76 4.33 -8.65 14.63
C ILE A 76 5.86 -8.69 14.77
N THR A 77 6.33 -9.47 15.75
CA THR A 77 7.78 -9.66 16.01
C THR A 77 8.44 -10.40 14.86
N THR A 78 9.77 -10.46 14.81
CA THR A 78 10.54 -11.17 13.77
C THR A 78 10.21 -12.65 13.62
N ASP A 79 9.46 -13.23 14.55
CA ASP A 79 9.11 -14.64 14.54
C ASP A 79 7.89 -14.86 13.64
N MET A 80 8.08 -15.56 12.52
CA MET A 80 6.99 -15.97 11.63
C MET A 80 6.23 -17.16 12.22
N ASP A 81 5.67 -16.99 13.41
CA ASP A 81 4.77 -17.96 14.00
C ASP A 81 3.40 -17.94 13.32
N GLU A 82 2.61 -19.00 13.55
CA GLU A 82 1.29 -19.13 12.93
C GLU A 82 0.34 -17.99 13.31
N GLU A 83 0.51 -17.42 14.51
CA GLU A 83 -0.35 -16.32 14.96
C GLU A 83 -0.08 -15.07 14.15
N ASN A 84 1.18 -14.66 14.02
CA ASN A 84 1.60 -13.54 13.20
C ASN A 84 1.14 -13.69 11.74
N ILE A 85 1.24 -14.90 11.17
CA ILE A 85 0.72 -15.19 9.82
C ILE A 85 -0.80 -14.97 9.78
N ARG A 86 -1.57 -15.52 10.73
CA ARG A 86 -3.03 -15.30 10.82
C ARG A 86 -3.38 -13.82 10.91
N ILE A 87 -2.59 -13.03 11.62
CA ILE A 87 -2.81 -11.59 11.74
C ILE A 87 -2.59 -10.89 10.39
N LEU A 88 -1.58 -11.26 9.61
CA LEU A 88 -1.31 -10.67 8.29
C LEU A 88 -2.48 -10.82 7.31
N HIS A 89 -3.20 -11.95 7.31
CA HIS A 89 -4.40 -12.15 6.47
C HIS A 89 -5.53 -11.12 6.74
N ARG A 90 -5.47 -10.40 7.87
CA ARG A 90 -6.42 -9.31 8.15
C ARG A 90 -6.04 -8.01 7.43
N TYR A 91 -4.76 -7.80 7.15
CA TYR A 91 -4.22 -6.52 6.67
C TYR A 91 -3.66 -6.57 5.25
N LEU A 92 -3.36 -7.75 4.71
CA LEU A 92 -2.84 -7.91 3.36
C LEU A 92 -3.81 -8.70 2.47
N PRO A 93 -3.84 -8.41 1.16
CA PRO A 93 -4.51 -9.28 0.20
C PRO A 93 -3.93 -10.70 0.29
N GLU A 94 -4.78 -11.71 0.11
CA GLU A 94 -4.39 -13.12 0.19
C GLU A 94 -3.19 -13.45 -0.71
N THR A 95 -3.21 -12.91 -1.93
CA THR A 95 -2.15 -13.05 -2.94
C THR A 95 -0.82 -12.40 -2.56
N ALA A 96 -0.83 -11.47 -1.59
CA ALA A 96 0.37 -10.78 -1.11
C ALA A 96 1.03 -11.48 0.09
N ILE A 97 0.36 -12.42 0.75
CA ILE A 97 0.85 -13.04 1.98
C ILE A 97 2.17 -13.78 1.72
N THR A 98 2.17 -14.76 0.82
CA THR A 98 3.36 -15.55 0.49
C THR A 98 4.56 -14.70 0.06
N PRO A 99 4.46 -13.80 -0.94
CA PRO A 99 5.61 -12.99 -1.34
C PRO A 99 6.09 -12.07 -0.21
N PHE A 100 5.17 -11.54 0.61
CA PHE A 100 5.55 -10.73 1.77
C PHE A 100 6.27 -11.55 2.84
N LEU A 101 5.83 -12.77 3.15
CA LEU A 101 6.53 -13.65 4.11
C LEU A 101 7.96 -13.96 3.66
N ASP A 102 8.18 -14.17 2.36
CA ASP A 102 9.52 -14.41 1.82
C ASP A 102 10.39 -13.15 1.85
N TYR A 103 9.81 -11.97 1.61
CA TYR A 103 10.51 -10.70 1.82
C TYR A 103 10.87 -10.51 3.29
N TRP A 104 9.92 -10.79 4.18
CA TRP A 104 10.03 -10.56 5.60
C TRP A 104 11.13 -11.44 6.23
N ARG A 105 11.17 -12.72 5.85
CA ARG A 105 12.21 -13.68 6.26
C ARG A 105 13.63 -13.21 5.90
N ARG A 106 13.81 -12.63 4.72
CA ARG A 106 15.13 -12.22 4.21
C ARG A 106 15.69 -10.96 4.85
N ASN A 107 14.82 -10.09 5.35
CA ASN A 107 15.21 -8.74 5.80
C ASN A 107 15.23 -8.55 7.32
N HIS A 108 14.91 -9.59 8.11
CA HIS A 108 14.87 -9.52 9.58
C HIS A 108 14.13 -8.28 10.12
N LEU A 109 12.98 -8.01 9.50
CA LEU A 109 12.15 -6.82 9.73
C LEU A 109 11.22 -7.04 10.94
N ALA A 110 11.00 -6.02 11.75
CA ALA A 110 9.90 -5.95 12.71
C ALA A 110 8.72 -5.19 12.08
N LEU A 111 7.54 -5.81 12.01
CA LEU A 111 6.34 -5.17 11.46
C LEU A 111 5.39 -4.75 12.59
N HIS A 112 5.00 -3.48 12.61
CA HIS A 112 4.13 -2.92 13.62
C HIS A 112 2.83 -2.44 13.00
N ILE A 113 1.72 -3.09 13.35
CA ILE A 113 0.40 -2.58 12.98
C ILE A 113 -0.02 -1.59 14.06
N SER A 114 -0.07 -0.32 13.66
CA SER A 114 -0.30 0.82 14.56
C SER A 114 -1.75 1.29 14.55
N ARG A 115 -2.14 2.02 15.59
CA ARG A 115 -3.37 2.84 15.56
C ARG A 115 -3.30 3.85 14.42
N GLU A 116 -4.47 4.30 13.97
CA GLU A 116 -4.57 5.38 13.00
C GLU A 116 -3.77 6.61 13.47
N ARG A 117 -2.89 7.08 12.60
CA ARG A 117 -2.18 8.36 12.73
C ARG A 117 -2.58 9.24 11.55
N ARG A 118 -2.95 10.48 11.85
CA ARG A 118 -3.32 11.46 10.81
C ARG A 118 -2.12 12.02 10.05
N SER A 119 -0.95 12.08 10.69
CA SER A 119 0.26 12.68 10.11
C SER A 119 0.99 11.77 9.13
N LYS A 120 0.83 10.44 9.24
CA LYS A 120 1.46 9.46 8.35
C LYS A 120 0.72 8.13 8.34
N LEU A 121 0.71 7.46 7.20
CA LEU A 121 0.13 6.11 7.04
C LEU A 121 1.11 5.01 7.39
N GLY A 122 2.39 5.24 7.11
CA GLY A 122 3.49 4.31 7.32
C GLY A 122 4.70 5.02 7.94
N ASP A 123 5.66 4.23 8.40
CA ASP A 123 6.96 4.71 8.88
C ASP A 123 7.99 3.57 8.86
N TYR A 124 9.11 3.77 8.17
CA TYR A 124 10.30 2.94 8.28
C TYR A 124 11.31 3.53 9.27
N ARG A 125 11.90 2.66 10.10
CA ARG A 125 12.96 3.00 11.04
C ARG A 125 14.17 2.09 10.88
N LEU A 126 15.32 2.72 10.99
CA LEU A 126 16.64 2.12 10.88
C LEU A 126 17.00 1.34 12.15
N PRO A 127 17.85 0.30 12.05
CA PRO A 127 18.43 -0.34 13.20
C PRO A 127 19.23 0.66 14.04
N THR A 128 19.12 0.55 15.36
CA THR A 128 19.88 1.31 16.35
C THR A 128 20.56 0.34 17.31
N ARG A 129 21.42 0.83 18.21
CA ARG A 129 22.05 -0.02 19.25
C ARG A 129 21.02 -0.66 20.18
N GLU A 130 19.94 0.05 20.48
CA GLU A 130 18.85 -0.41 21.35
C GLU A 130 17.84 -1.30 20.61
N HIS A 131 17.67 -1.05 19.31
CA HIS A 131 16.78 -1.81 18.43
C HIS A 131 17.55 -2.28 17.19
N PRO A 132 18.22 -3.44 17.24
CA PRO A 132 19.17 -3.87 16.21
C PRO A 132 18.51 -4.37 14.90
N GLN A 133 17.20 -4.17 14.74
CA GLN A 133 16.41 -4.65 13.61
C GLN A 133 15.80 -3.49 12.84
N HIS A 134 15.57 -3.70 11.55
CA HIS A 134 14.73 -2.81 10.75
C HIS A 134 13.30 -2.84 11.29
N ALA A 135 12.61 -1.71 11.30
CA ALA A 135 11.21 -1.69 11.70
C ALA A 135 10.35 -0.92 10.69
N ILE A 136 9.19 -1.47 10.37
CA ILE A 136 8.16 -0.80 9.57
C ILE A 136 6.90 -0.75 10.41
N SER A 137 6.22 0.39 10.44
CA SER A 137 4.88 0.51 10.99
C SER A 137 3.89 0.97 9.95
N VAL A 138 2.67 0.44 9.97
CA VAL A 138 1.58 0.85 9.07
C VAL A 138 0.31 1.03 9.89
N ASN A 139 -0.52 2.00 9.52
CA ASN A 139 -1.82 2.23 10.16
C ASN A 139 -2.76 1.04 9.90
N GLY A 140 -3.29 0.43 10.97
CA GLY A 140 -4.13 -0.76 10.88
C GLY A 140 -5.57 -0.51 10.42
N ASN A 141 -6.02 0.74 10.33
CA ASN A 141 -7.36 1.10 9.86
C ASN A 141 -7.49 1.15 8.32
N LEU A 142 -6.39 0.93 7.60
CA LEU A 142 -6.39 0.87 6.14
C LEU A 142 -7.05 -0.42 5.65
N ASN A 143 -7.71 -0.36 4.49
CA ASN A 143 -8.12 -1.58 3.78
C ASN A 143 -6.89 -2.33 3.26
N ARG A 144 -7.04 -3.62 2.96
CA ARG A 144 -5.92 -4.51 2.62
C ARG A 144 -5.04 -4.02 1.47
N CYS A 145 -5.65 -3.57 0.37
CA CYS A 145 -4.90 -3.04 -0.77
C CYS A 145 -4.17 -1.75 -0.41
N PHE A 146 -4.79 -0.86 0.36
CA PHE A 146 -4.14 0.38 0.76
C PHE A 146 -3.01 0.13 1.79
N PHE A 147 -3.22 -0.81 2.70
CA PHE A 147 -2.18 -1.28 3.61
C PHE A 147 -0.97 -1.81 2.83
N LEU A 148 -1.19 -2.68 1.83
CA LEU A 148 -0.11 -3.19 0.97
C LEU A 148 0.62 -2.04 0.26
N TRP A 149 -0.11 -1.10 -0.36
CA TRP A 149 0.51 0.06 -1.01
C TRP A 149 1.43 0.86 -0.09
N VAL A 150 0.97 1.15 1.14
CA VAL A 150 1.78 1.85 2.15
C VAL A 150 2.94 0.99 2.62
N LEU A 151 2.74 -0.31 2.80
CA LEU A 151 3.81 -1.23 3.18
C LEU A 151 4.93 -1.26 2.13
N LEU A 152 4.59 -1.31 0.84
CA LEU A 152 5.58 -1.26 -0.25
C LEU A 152 6.38 0.06 -0.25
N HIS A 153 5.77 1.18 0.16
CA HIS A 153 6.47 2.46 0.32
C HIS A 153 7.56 2.37 1.39
N GLU A 154 7.21 1.80 2.54
CA GLU A 154 8.17 1.64 3.65
C GLU A 154 9.23 0.57 3.35
N MET A 155 8.86 -0.50 2.65
CA MET A 155 9.80 -1.50 2.13
C MET A 155 10.80 -0.87 1.15
N ALA A 156 10.37 0.07 0.31
CA ALA A 156 11.29 0.78 -0.57
C ALA A 156 12.31 1.62 0.21
N HIS A 157 11.94 2.20 1.35
CA HIS A 157 12.90 2.85 2.25
C HIS A 157 13.90 1.86 2.84
N LEU A 158 13.45 0.69 3.25
CA LEU A 158 14.32 -0.40 3.72
C LEU A 158 15.30 -0.83 2.63
N ASP A 159 14.80 -1.22 1.46
CA ASP A 159 15.62 -1.68 0.32
C ASP A 159 16.66 -0.64 -0.07
N THR A 160 16.26 0.64 -0.10
CA THR A 160 17.17 1.76 -0.40
C THR A 160 18.26 1.89 0.65
N PHE A 161 17.93 1.78 1.94
CA PHE A 161 18.93 1.88 3.00
C PHE A 161 19.90 0.70 2.98
N VAL A 162 19.40 -0.53 2.80
CA VAL A 162 20.23 -1.73 2.73
C VAL A 162 21.24 -1.63 1.57
N GLN A 163 20.82 -1.06 0.44
CA GLN A 163 21.68 -0.95 -0.74
C GLN A 163 22.61 0.26 -0.74
N TYR A 164 22.16 1.43 -0.25
CA TYR A 164 22.85 2.71 -0.44
C TYR A 164 23.22 3.42 0.87
N GLY A 165 22.76 2.94 2.02
CA GLY A 165 22.97 3.56 3.33
C GLY A 165 22.35 4.96 3.45
N HIS A 166 23.02 5.85 4.19
CA HIS A 166 22.52 7.20 4.51
C HIS A 166 22.82 8.25 3.43
N GLY A 167 23.57 7.91 2.38
CA GLY A 167 24.10 8.89 1.43
C GLY A 167 23.11 9.38 0.38
N VAL A 168 21.89 8.84 0.36
CA VAL A 168 20.90 9.10 -0.68
C VAL A 168 19.74 9.95 -0.16
N LYS A 169 19.12 10.69 -1.08
CA LYS A 169 17.99 11.57 -0.73
C LYS A 169 16.74 10.75 -0.41
N PRO A 170 15.95 11.16 0.60
CA PRO A 170 14.60 10.62 0.79
C PRO A 170 13.79 10.75 -0.50
N HIS A 171 13.13 9.67 -0.91
CA HIS A 171 12.34 9.60 -2.15
C HIS A 171 13.12 10.03 -3.42
N GLY A 172 14.45 9.92 -3.40
CA GLY A 172 15.36 10.16 -4.52
C GLY A 172 15.24 9.10 -5.62
N GLU A 173 16.14 9.15 -6.59
CA GLU A 173 16.13 8.23 -7.75
C GLU A 173 16.22 6.76 -7.32
N GLU A 174 17.06 6.48 -6.32
CA GLU A 174 17.28 5.16 -5.74
C GLU A 174 16.01 4.60 -5.10
N TRP A 175 15.35 5.42 -4.28
CA TRP A 175 14.07 5.05 -3.66
C TRP A 175 12.97 4.87 -4.71
N GLN A 176 12.91 5.73 -5.71
CA GLN A 176 11.91 5.63 -6.79
C GLN A 176 12.12 4.37 -7.63
N CYS A 177 13.38 3.96 -7.87
CA CYS A 177 13.72 2.69 -8.49
C CYS A 177 13.28 1.50 -7.62
N ALA A 178 13.59 1.50 -6.33
CA ALA A 178 13.17 0.45 -5.40
C ALA A 178 11.64 0.33 -5.34
N TYR A 179 10.93 1.46 -5.22
CA TYR A 179 9.48 1.47 -5.15
C TYR A 179 8.84 1.04 -6.47
N ALA A 180 9.38 1.45 -7.62
CA ALA A 180 8.95 0.99 -8.94
C ALA A 180 9.09 -0.54 -9.10
N ARG A 181 10.20 -1.12 -8.63
CA ARG A 181 10.42 -2.57 -8.63
C ARG A 181 9.38 -3.30 -7.77
N LEU A 182 9.19 -2.85 -6.53
CA LEU A 182 8.21 -3.42 -5.61
C LEU A 182 6.77 -3.33 -6.15
N MET A 183 6.40 -2.19 -6.76
CA MET A 183 5.10 -2.04 -7.42
C MET A 183 4.90 -3.08 -8.55
N LYS A 184 5.93 -3.37 -9.34
CA LYS A 184 5.85 -4.39 -10.40
C LYS A 184 5.72 -5.80 -9.82
N GLU A 185 6.53 -6.12 -8.81
CA GLU A 185 6.54 -7.42 -8.14
C GLU A 185 5.19 -7.75 -7.50
N TYR A 186 4.58 -6.76 -6.83
CA TYR A 186 3.30 -6.94 -6.13
C TYR A 186 2.08 -6.53 -6.95
N ALA A 187 2.23 -6.11 -8.20
CA ALA A 187 1.11 -5.61 -9.02
C ALA A 187 -0.06 -6.61 -9.10
N ALA A 188 0.25 -7.91 -9.27
CA ALA A 188 -0.74 -8.98 -9.35
C ALA A 188 -1.50 -9.20 -8.03
N CYS A 189 -1.05 -8.62 -6.92
CA CYS A 189 -1.73 -8.68 -5.64
C CYS A 189 -2.88 -7.66 -5.53
N PHE A 190 -3.01 -6.74 -6.49
CA PHE A 190 -4.08 -5.74 -6.53
C PHE A 190 -5.17 -6.18 -7.51
N PRO A 191 -6.46 -5.91 -7.22
CA PRO A 191 -7.55 -6.36 -8.08
C PRO A 191 -7.81 -5.44 -9.28
N GLY A 192 -8.14 -6.05 -10.42
CA GLY A 192 -8.76 -5.38 -11.58
C GLY A 192 -8.03 -4.12 -12.06
N GLU A 193 -8.75 -2.99 -12.12
CA GLU A 193 -8.18 -1.72 -12.60
C GLU A 193 -7.01 -1.21 -11.74
N LEU A 194 -6.93 -1.57 -10.46
CA LEU A 194 -5.83 -1.15 -9.59
C LEU A 194 -4.49 -1.76 -10.03
N GLN A 195 -4.50 -3.03 -10.44
CA GLN A 195 -3.30 -3.70 -10.96
C GLN A 195 -2.72 -2.93 -12.16
N ALA A 196 -3.55 -2.65 -13.17
CA ALA A 196 -3.12 -1.93 -14.36
C ALA A 196 -2.60 -0.52 -14.04
N LEU A 197 -3.23 0.14 -13.04
CA LEU A 197 -2.82 1.45 -12.58
C LEU A 197 -1.45 1.43 -11.89
N ILE A 198 -1.19 0.42 -11.06
CA ILE A 198 0.06 0.23 -10.33
C ILE A 198 1.20 -0.17 -11.26
N VAL A 199 0.95 -1.08 -12.22
CA VAL A 199 1.94 -1.42 -13.28
C VAL A 199 2.37 -0.16 -14.02
N ARG A 200 1.41 0.68 -14.42
CA ARG A 200 1.69 1.96 -15.09
C ARG A 200 2.43 2.95 -14.18
N CYS A 201 2.21 2.88 -12.87
CA CYS A 201 2.91 3.72 -11.91
C CYS A 201 4.39 3.29 -11.79
N GLY A 202 4.66 1.99 -11.72
CA GLY A 202 6.02 1.45 -11.65
C GLY A 202 6.77 1.38 -12.99
N SER A 203 6.14 1.67 -14.13
CA SER A 203 6.78 1.51 -15.44
C SER A 203 7.83 2.58 -15.80
N SER A 204 7.97 3.63 -14.99
CA SER A 204 8.90 4.73 -15.27
C SER A 204 9.48 5.34 -14.00
N VAL A 205 10.75 5.76 -14.06
CA VAL A 205 11.40 6.63 -13.08
C VAL A 205 11.81 7.93 -13.81
N PRO A 206 11.49 9.13 -13.30
CA PRO A 206 10.88 9.40 -12.00
C PRO A 206 9.40 9.00 -11.92
N LEU A 207 8.97 8.62 -10.71
CA LEU A 207 7.59 8.25 -10.45
C LEU A 207 6.65 9.43 -10.66
N ARG A 208 5.58 9.20 -11.42
CA ARG A 208 4.60 10.25 -11.74
C ARG A 208 3.69 10.50 -10.55
N ARG A 209 3.92 11.61 -9.84
CA ARG A 209 3.10 12.05 -8.68
C ARG A 209 1.60 12.05 -8.96
N SER A 210 1.18 12.48 -10.15
CA SER A 210 -0.24 12.50 -10.52
C SER A 210 -0.86 11.10 -10.60
N LEU A 211 -0.06 10.09 -10.96
CA LEU A 211 -0.50 8.70 -11.07
C LEU A 211 -0.54 8.04 -9.69
N MET A 212 0.46 8.28 -8.84
CA MET A 212 0.45 7.84 -7.44
C MET A 212 -0.79 8.36 -6.70
N ARG A 213 -1.12 9.65 -6.86
CA ARG A 213 -2.36 10.22 -6.28
C ARG A 213 -3.64 9.57 -6.80
N GLN A 214 -3.66 9.16 -8.07
CA GLN A 214 -4.81 8.42 -8.61
C GLN A 214 -4.93 7.04 -7.97
N VAL A 215 -3.81 6.33 -7.76
CA VAL A 215 -3.78 5.05 -7.04
C VAL A 215 -4.32 5.24 -5.63
N GLU A 216 -3.76 6.18 -4.87
CA GLU A 216 -4.17 6.46 -3.49
C GLU A 216 -5.64 6.85 -3.37
N ALA A 217 -6.17 7.66 -4.30
CA ALA A 217 -7.58 8.02 -4.31
C ALA A 217 -8.49 6.79 -4.52
N ARG A 218 -8.09 5.87 -5.42
CA ARG A 218 -8.84 4.63 -5.67
C ARG A 218 -8.75 3.68 -4.48
N LEU A 219 -7.57 3.52 -3.89
CA LEU A 219 -7.33 2.71 -2.70
C LEU A 219 -8.11 3.23 -1.49
N SER A 220 -8.11 4.55 -1.27
CA SER A 220 -8.88 5.19 -0.18
C SER A 220 -10.38 4.97 -0.33
N ALA A 221 -10.85 4.88 -1.56
CA ALA A 221 -12.25 4.62 -1.84
C ALA A 221 -12.63 3.14 -1.68
N CYS A 222 -11.68 2.20 -1.61
CA CYS A 222 -11.99 0.76 -1.48
C CYS A 222 -12.71 0.43 -0.16
N GLY A 223 -13.46 -0.68 -0.14
CA GLY A 223 -14.08 -1.20 1.08
C GLY A 223 -13.07 -1.75 2.08
N PRO A 224 -13.47 -1.99 3.36
CA PRO A 224 -12.59 -2.48 4.42
C PRO A 224 -11.89 -3.79 4.06
N ALA A 225 -12.59 -4.69 3.36
CA ALA A 225 -12.04 -5.95 2.91
C ALA A 225 -10.95 -5.79 1.84
N GLY A 226 -10.86 -4.66 1.13
CA GLY A 226 -9.89 -4.49 0.04
C GLY A 226 -10.06 -5.42 -1.17
N ASP A 227 -10.94 -6.43 -1.08
CA ASP A 227 -11.06 -7.53 -2.04
C ASP A 227 -11.92 -7.19 -3.26
N SER A 228 -12.76 -6.15 -3.18
CA SER A 228 -13.58 -5.73 -4.30
C SER A 228 -13.92 -4.24 -4.21
N CYS A 229 -13.14 -3.41 -4.86
CA CYS A 229 -13.68 -2.17 -5.39
C CYS A 229 -14.44 -2.51 -6.68
N ALA A 230 -15.47 -3.36 -6.57
CA ALA A 230 -16.31 -3.70 -7.71
C ALA A 230 -16.88 -2.38 -8.23
N THR A 231 -16.40 -1.98 -9.39
CA THR A 231 -16.98 -0.87 -10.14
C THR A 231 -17.96 -1.47 -11.11
N LEU A 232 -18.93 -0.66 -11.54
CA LEU A 232 -19.89 -1.12 -12.52
C LEU A 232 -19.23 -1.59 -13.84
N ASP A 233 -18.11 -0.97 -14.23
CA ASP A 233 -17.31 -1.38 -15.39
C ASP A 233 -16.59 -2.73 -15.21
N SER A 234 -16.38 -3.18 -13.97
CA SER A 234 -15.73 -4.45 -13.67
C SER A 234 -16.69 -5.65 -13.70
N GLN A 235 -17.99 -5.42 -13.89
CA GLN A 235 -19.02 -6.46 -13.81
C GLN A 235 -19.67 -6.73 -15.18
N PRO A 236 -20.19 -7.95 -15.42
CA PRO A 236 -20.91 -8.25 -16.65
C PRO A 236 -22.21 -7.42 -16.76
N ALA A 237 -22.68 -7.21 -17.99
CA ALA A 237 -24.01 -6.62 -18.21
C ALA A 237 -25.10 -7.51 -17.59
N GLY A 238 -26.17 -6.92 -17.07
CA GLY A 238 -27.22 -7.64 -16.35
C GLY A 238 -26.94 -7.82 -14.84
N THR A 239 -25.76 -7.42 -14.35
CA THR A 239 -25.42 -7.48 -12.92
C THR A 239 -26.39 -6.65 -12.09
N MET A 240 -26.90 -7.23 -11.00
CA MET A 240 -27.64 -6.53 -9.97
C MET A 240 -26.73 -6.01 -8.87
N PHE A 241 -26.94 -4.76 -8.47
CA PHE A 241 -26.05 -4.09 -7.55
C PHE A 241 -26.73 -2.97 -6.75
N ARG A 242 -26.06 -2.57 -5.67
CA ARG A 242 -26.35 -1.35 -4.91
C ARG A 242 -25.21 -0.36 -5.09
N LEU A 243 -25.54 0.93 -5.19
CA LEU A 243 -24.52 1.97 -5.13
C LEU A 243 -24.03 2.10 -3.70
N ARG A 244 -22.72 2.12 -3.48
CA ARG A 244 -22.17 2.20 -2.12
C ARG A 244 -22.58 3.48 -1.37
N GLY A 245 -22.77 4.59 -2.08
CA GLY A 245 -23.28 5.85 -1.53
C GLY A 245 -24.80 5.90 -1.33
N ASN A 246 -25.54 4.88 -1.78
CA ASN A 246 -26.99 4.76 -1.61
C ASN A 246 -27.38 3.27 -1.58
N PRO A 247 -27.12 2.57 -0.46
CA PRO A 247 -27.34 1.13 -0.35
C PRO A 247 -28.83 0.74 -0.36
N GLY A 248 -29.73 1.70 -0.16
CA GLY A 248 -31.18 1.46 -0.12
C GLY A 248 -31.80 1.11 -1.47
N ARG A 249 -31.13 1.39 -2.59
CA ARG A 249 -31.67 1.18 -3.94
C ARG A 249 -30.93 0.09 -4.69
N ARG A 250 -31.69 -0.81 -5.31
CA ARG A 250 -31.14 -1.88 -6.17
C ARG A 250 -31.25 -1.49 -7.63
N PHE A 251 -30.18 -1.69 -8.38
CA PHE A 251 -30.10 -1.43 -9.81
C PHE A 251 -29.71 -2.69 -10.56
N ARG A 252 -30.11 -2.79 -11.83
CA ARG A 252 -29.59 -3.78 -12.78
C ARG A 252 -28.95 -3.07 -13.96
N SER A 253 -27.73 -3.46 -14.32
CA SER A 253 -27.03 -2.92 -15.50
C SER A 253 -27.68 -3.43 -16.78
N VAL A 254 -27.89 -2.54 -17.76
CA VAL A 254 -28.54 -2.88 -19.04
C VAL A 254 -27.56 -2.71 -20.19
N GLU A 255 -26.98 -1.53 -20.34
CA GLU A 255 -26.14 -1.21 -21.50
C GLU A 255 -25.04 -0.21 -21.13
N ARG A 256 -23.80 -0.43 -21.62
CA ARG A 256 -22.70 0.51 -21.45
C ARG A 256 -22.72 1.61 -22.53
N ARG A 257 -22.55 2.86 -22.11
CA ARG A 257 -22.48 4.08 -22.92
C ARG A 257 -21.21 4.87 -22.60
N ARG A 258 -20.15 4.64 -23.37
CA ARG A 258 -18.81 5.25 -23.15
C ARG A 258 -18.32 5.03 -21.72
N THR A 259 -18.46 6.03 -20.86
CA THR A 259 -18.01 6.03 -19.45
C THR A 259 -19.14 5.82 -18.45
N ARG A 260 -20.40 5.67 -18.90
CA ARG A 260 -21.58 5.44 -18.04
C ARG A 260 -22.34 4.20 -18.46
N TRP A 261 -23.16 3.67 -17.58
CA TRP A 261 -24.08 2.57 -17.83
C TRP A 261 -25.51 3.04 -17.71
N LYS A 262 -26.35 2.57 -18.64
CA LYS A 262 -27.79 2.59 -18.50
C LYS A 262 -28.17 1.47 -17.52
N CYS A 263 -28.81 1.84 -16.43
CA CYS A 263 -29.24 0.91 -15.38
C CYS A 263 -30.72 1.14 -15.07
N VAL A 264 -31.44 0.07 -14.76
CA VAL A 264 -32.83 0.15 -14.28
C VAL A 264 -32.83 0.09 -12.76
N ASP A 265 -33.57 0.99 -12.11
CA ASP A 265 -33.90 0.86 -10.69
C ASP A 265 -34.99 -0.22 -10.52
N MET A 266 -34.70 -1.22 -9.69
CA MET A 266 -35.58 -2.38 -9.51
C MET A 266 -36.86 -2.05 -8.75
N ASP A 267 -36.86 -0.98 -7.94
CA ASP A 267 -38.04 -0.63 -7.14
C ASP A 267 -38.99 0.31 -7.91
N SER A 268 -38.45 1.21 -8.75
CA SER A 268 -39.26 2.19 -9.50
C SER A 268 -39.39 1.92 -10.99
N GLY A 269 -38.61 0.99 -11.55
CA GLY A 269 -38.54 0.73 -13.01
C GLY A 269 -37.90 1.85 -13.83
N ARG A 270 -37.45 2.94 -13.20
CA ARG A 270 -36.88 4.09 -13.90
C ARG A 270 -35.45 3.81 -14.38
N MET A 271 -35.09 4.38 -15.52
CA MET A 271 -33.73 4.28 -16.08
C MET A 271 -32.82 5.39 -15.54
N TYR A 272 -31.58 5.02 -15.23
CA TYR A 272 -30.53 5.90 -14.74
C TYR A 272 -29.25 5.74 -15.55
N LEU A 273 -28.46 6.81 -15.64
CA LEU A 273 -27.09 6.76 -16.12
C LEU A 273 -26.14 6.79 -14.93
N ILE A 274 -25.48 5.66 -14.66
CA ILE A 274 -24.55 5.49 -13.54
C ILE A 274 -23.12 5.48 -14.08
N SER A 275 -22.17 6.12 -13.39
CA SER A 275 -20.76 6.12 -13.81
C SER A 275 -20.22 4.68 -13.84
N GLY A 276 -19.46 4.31 -14.86
CA GLY A 276 -18.78 3.00 -14.92
C GLY A 276 -17.80 2.79 -13.78
N THR A 277 -17.20 3.88 -13.29
CA THR A 277 -16.34 3.90 -12.10
C THR A 277 -17.09 3.95 -10.77
N ALA A 278 -18.43 3.98 -10.78
CA ALA A 278 -19.21 3.99 -9.55
C ALA A 278 -18.97 2.68 -8.79
N GLN A 279 -18.74 2.82 -7.49
CA GLN A 279 -18.56 1.67 -6.61
C GLN A 279 -19.88 1.01 -6.29
N ILE A 280 -19.87 -0.30 -6.39
CA ILE A 280 -21.06 -1.11 -6.25
C ILE A 280 -20.82 -2.26 -5.29
N GLU A 281 -21.90 -2.65 -4.62
CA GLU A 281 -21.98 -3.87 -3.84
C GLU A 281 -22.93 -4.83 -4.57
N PRO A 282 -22.58 -6.13 -4.68
CA PRO A 282 -23.49 -7.11 -5.26
C PRO A 282 -24.84 -7.09 -4.55
N ALA A 283 -25.92 -7.17 -5.33
CA ALA A 283 -27.26 -7.35 -4.80
C ALA A 283 -27.82 -8.66 -5.36
N GLU A 284 -28.34 -9.51 -4.49
CA GLU A 284 -29.08 -10.69 -4.90
C GLU A 284 -30.41 -10.30 -5.58
N ALA A 285 -30.91 -11.22 -6.40
CA ALA A 285 -32.14 -11.06 -7.17
C ALA A 285 -33.37 -10.88 -6.27
#